data_AF-A0A2P9GWM1-F1
#
_entry.id   AF-A0A2P9GWM1-F1
#
_cell.length_a   1.000
_cell.length_b   1.000
_cell.length_c   1.000
_cell.angle_alpha   90.00
_cell.angle_beta   90.00
_cell.angle_gamma   90.00
#
_symmetry.space_group_name_H-M   'P 1'
#
loop_
_entity.id
_entity.type
_entity.pdbx_description
1 polymer ?
#
loop_
_entity_poly.entity_id
_entity_poly.type
_entity_poly.pdbx_seq_one_letter_code
_entity_poly.pdbx_strand_id
1 'polypeptide(L)'
;MSAPPPQQVPVPEPRFAALIPARLGSSRLPDKPLADIGGVPMVVRVARRAVASGAERVVVCADSARIIDACEHHGIKAILTCDTHATGTDRIAEACRLLGLQADTIVVNVQGDEPFIPPAVIREVACTLAADHECDLATAAHRLHDAAEFFDPNVVKVVTDARGRALLFSRAPIPWSREGFARSRSDLPRDLPALRHVGLYAYRVGYLLRFPSLARPAIEEQENLEQLRALYHGSAIAVLQLDAPLPPGVDTEADLDRARRAIASAHSFSTQRVYHAPAEDRP
;
A
#
# COMPACT_ATOMS: atom_id res chain seq x y z
N MET A 1 27.98 37.61 -5.90
CA MET A 1 26.88 37.16 -6.77
C MET A 1 26.84 35.64 -6.68
N SER A 2 25.90 35.07 -5.91
CA SER A 2 25.76 33.62 -5.81
C SER A 2 25.08 33.08 -7.06
N ALA A 3 25.61 31.99 -7.61
CA ALA A 3 25.01 31.30 -8.74
C ALA A 3 23.57 30.89 -8.40
N PRO A 4 22.63 30.97 -9.37
CA PRO A 4 21.28 30.48 -9.16
C PRO A 4 21.31 28.97 -8.85
N PRO A 5 20.42 28.48 -7.98
CA PRO A 5 20.34 27.05 -7.70
C PRO A 5 20.08 26.28 -9.01
N PRO A 6 20.65 25.07 -9.17
CA PRO A 6 20.44 24.27 -10.36
C PRO A 6 18.95 24.05 -10.56
N GLN A 7 18.44 24.46 -11.72
CA GLN A 7 17.06 24.19 -12.12
C GLN A 7 16.91 22.67 -12.19
N GLN A 8 16.04 22.13 -11.33
CA GLN A 8 15.64 20.72 -11.39
C GLN A 8 14.96 20.48 -12.73
N VAL A 9 15.66 19.78 -13.63
CA VAL A 9 15.06 19.23 -14.83
C VAL A 9 13.94 18.29 -14.37
N PRO A 10 12.69 18.42 -14.86
CA PRO A 10 11.63 17.49 -14.50
C PRO A 10 12.04 16.08 -14.91
N VAL A 11 12.28 15.21 -13.94
CA VAL A 11 12.44 13.78 -14.21
C VAL A 11 11.09 13.31 -14.78
N PRO A 12 11.05 12.67 -15.97
CA PRO A 12 9.80 12.20 -16.53
C PRO A 12 9.13 11.26 -15.51
N GLU A 13 7.88 11.58 -15.18
CA GLU A 13 7.13 10.79 -14.19
C GLU A 13 7.05 9.33 -14.65
N PRO A 14 7.27 8.35 -13.76
CA PRO A 14 7.30 6.97 -14.17
C PRO A 14 5.92 6.49 -14.61
N ARG A 15 5.93 5.72 -15.69
CA ARG A 15 4.78 4.92 -16.13
C ARG A 15 4.67 3.71 -15.21
N PHE A 16 3.49 3.49 -14.63
CA PHE A 16 3.24 2.32 -13.77
C PHE A 16 1.82 1.79 -13.93
N ALA A 17 1.65 0.50 -13.58
CA ALA A 17 0.35 -0.14 -13.44
C ALA A 17 0.01 -0.35 -11.96
N ALA A 18 -1.27 -0.32 -11.59
CA ALA A 18 -1.75 -0.68 -10.26
C ALA A 18 -2.55 -1.99 -10.35
N LEU A 19 -2.11 -3.00 -9.62
CA LEU A 19 -2.78 -4.30 -9.54
C LEU A 19 -3.35 -4.47 -8.15
N ILE A 20 -4.62 -4.90 -8.10
CA ILE A 20 -5.39 -5.00 -6.85
C ILE A 20 -5.74 -6.47 -6.62
N PRO A 21 -5.03 -7.21 -5.77
CA PRO A 21 -5.38 -8.58 -5.46
C PRO A 21 -6.68 -8.60 -4.63
N ALA A 22 -7.62 -9.45 -5.03
CA ALA A 22 -8.89 -9.64 -4.35
C ALA A 22 -9.23 -11.14 -4.26
N ARG A 23 -9.56 -11.60 -3.06
CA ARG A 23 -9.98 -12.99 -2.82
C ARG A 23 -11.22 -13.06 -1.94
N LEU A 24 -12.13 -13.99 -2.21
CA LEU A 24 -13.30 -14.19 -1.34
C LEU A 24 -12.94 -14.89 -0.02
N GLY A 25 -11.87 -15.69 -0.01
CA GLY A 25 -11.41 -16.49 1.13
C GLY A 25 -10.82 -15.66 2.28
N SER A 26 -11.66 -14.86 2.96
CA SER A 26 -11.34 -14.12 4.17
C SER A 26 -12.10 -14.71 5.36
N SER A 27 -11.38 -15.17 6.38
CA SER A 27 -11.98 -15.79 7.58
C SER A 27 -12.55 -14.78 8.58
N ARG A 28 -11.97 -13.57 8.65
CA ARG A 28 -12.39 -12.52 9.60
C ARG A 28 -13.57 -11.69 9.10
N LEU A 29 -13.70 -11.57 7.78
CA LEU A 29 -14.78 -10.85 7.12
C LEU A 29 -15.16 -11.62 5.85
N PRO A 30 -16.27 -12.38 5.85
CA PRO A 30 -16.72 -13.15 4.68
C PRO A 30 -16.98 -12.24 3.48
N ASP A 31 -16.65 -12.70 2.26
CA ASP A 31 -16.84 -11.95 1.02
C ASP A 31 -16.25 -10.52 1.06
N LYS A 32 -15.22 -10.29 1.88
CA LYS A 32 -14.59 -8.99 2.17
C LYS A 32 -14.47 -8.05 0.96
N PRO A 33 -13.89 -8.44 -0.20
CA PRO A 33 -13.78 -7.54 -1.36
C PRO A 33 -15.12 -6.99 -1.88
N LEU A 34 -16.21 -7.76 -1.71
CA LEU A 34 -17.56 -7.43 -2.15
C LEU A 34 -18.37 -6.68 -1.09
N ALA A 35 -17.83 -6.50 0.12
CA ALA A 35 -18.52 -5.81 1.21
C ALA A 35 -18.97 -4.41 0.77
N ASP A 36 -20.24 -4.11 1.00
CA ASP A 36 -20.81 -2.80 0.66
C ASP A 36 -20.28 -1.73 1.60
N ILE A 37 -19.71 -0.69 0.99
CA ILE A 37 -19.39 0.56 1.67
C ILE A 37 -20.17 1.64 0.94
N GLY A 38 -21.34 2.04 1.43
CA GLY A 38 -22.11 3.14 0.86
C GLY A 38 -22.50 2.93 -0.62
N GLY A 39 -23.06 1.76 -0.94
CA GLY A 39 -23.57 1.42 -2.27
C GLY A 39 -22.52 1.02 -3.30
N VAL A 40 -21.27 0.80 -2.88
CA VAL A 40 -20.15 0.42 -3.76
C VAL A 40 -19.32 -0.67 -3.08
N PRO A 41 -19.03 -1.80 -3.76
CA PRO A 41 -18.15 -2.83 -3.25
C PRO A 41 -16.78 -2.28 -2.87
N MET A 42 -16.20 -2.80 -1.78
CA MET A 42 -14.91 -2.34 -1.26
C MET A 42 -13.79 -2.36 -2.32
N VAL A 43 -13.65 -3.47 -3.07
CA VAL A 43 -12.61 -3.61 -4.12
C VAL A 43 -12.74 -2.56 -5.22
N VAL A 44 -13.97 -2.17 -5.55
CA VAL A 44 -14.25 -1.12 -6.55
C VAL A 44 -13.84 0.25 -6.01
N ARG A 45 -14.03 0.51 -4.71
CA ARG A 45 -13.53 1.74 -4.08
C ARG A 45 -12.01 1.82 -4.16
N VAL A 46 -11.32 0.74 -3.81
CA VAL A 46 -9.85 0.65 -3.95
C VAL A 46 -9.42 0.92 -5.39
N ALA A 47 -10.06 0.27 -6.37
CA ALA A 47 -9.75 0.47 -7.78
C ALA A 47 -9.93 1.93 -8.22
N ARG A 48 -10.95 2.63 -7.74
CA ARG A 48 -11.13 4.06 -8.00
C ARG A 48 -10.01 4.91 -7.40
N ARG A 49 -9.49 4.57 -6.22
CA ARG A 49 -8.30 5.24 -5.65
C ARG A 49 -7.06 5.00 -6.50
N ALA A 50 -6.86 3.78 -6.97
CA ALA A 50 -5.78 3.43 -7.87
C ALA A 50 -5.88 4.15 -9.22
N VAL A 51 -7.08 4.31 -9.80
CA VAL A 51 -7.28 5.11 -11.02
C VAL A 51 -6.91 6.57 -10.77
N ALA A 52 -7.35 7.15 -9.65
CA ALA A 52 -7.04 8.52 -9.28
C ALA A 52 -5.53 8.78 -9.02
N SER A 53 -4.71 7.73 -8.89
CA SER A 53 -3.25 7.87 -8.75
C SER A 53 -2.55 8.19 -10.07
N GLY A 54 -3.27 8.14 -11.20
CA GLY A 54 -2.70 8.29 -12.53
C GLY A 54 -1.96 7.03 -13.02
N ALA A 55 -2.23 5.85 -12.44
CA ALA A 55 -1.74 4.59 -12.98
C ALA A 55 -2.26 4.41 -14.42
N GLU A 56 -1.39 4.00 -15.35
CA GLU A 56 -1.77 3.83 -16.76
C GLU A 56 -2.73 2.66 -16.98
N ARG A 57 -2.64 1.69 -16.07
CA ARG A 57 -3.44 0.48 -16.09
C ARG A 57 -3.80 0.12 -14.66
N VAL A 58 -5.09 0.01 -14.40
CA VAL A 58 -5.63 -0.45 -13.11
C VAL A 58 -6.39 -1.74 -13.37
N VAL A 59 -6.03 -2.82 -12.67
CA VAL A 59 -6.68 -4.13 -12.85
C VAL A 59 -6.88 -4.81 -11.50
N VAL A 60 -8.12 -5.20 -11.24
CA VAL A 60 -8.44 -6.11 -10.12
C VAL A 60 -8.08 -7.54 -10.54
N CYS A 61 -7.25 -8.20 -9.73
CA CYS A 61 -6.81 -9.57 -9.93
C CYS A 61 -7.60 -10.44 -8.96
N ALA A 62 -8.62 -11.16 -9.45
CA ALA A 62 -9.60 -11.85 -8.61
C ALA A 62 -9.51 -13.37 -8.69
N ASP A 63 -9.92 -14.07 -7.63
CA ASP A 63 -10.09 -15.54 -7.62
C ASP A 63 -11.51 -16.02 -7.96
N SER A 64 -12.47 -15.10 -8.11
CA SER A 64 -13.88 -15.43 -8.24
C SER A 64 -14.58 -14.59 -9.30
N ALA A 65 -15.43 -15.25 -10.11
CA ALA A 65 -16.30 -14.59 -11.08
C ALA A 65 -17.20 -13.52 -10.43
N ARG A 66 -17.64 -13.71 -9.19
CA ARG A 66 -18.46 -12.71 -8.47
C ARG A 66 -17.75 -11.36 -8.31
N ILE A 67 -16.42 -11.38 -8.13
CA ILE A 67 -15.61 -10.16 -8.04
C ILE A 67 -15.46 -9.54 -9.43
N ILE A 68 -15.30 -10.35 -10.48
CA ILE A 68 -15.25 -9.87 -11.87
C ILE A 68 -16.54 -9.15 -12.21
N ASP A 69 -17.70 -9.78 -12.00
CA ASP A 69 -19.02 -9.22 -12.30
C ASP A 69 -19.25 -7.88 -11.57
N ALA A 70 -18.88 -7.81 -10.29
CA ALA A 70 -18.97 -6.58 -9.51
C ALA A 70 -18.07 -5.47 -10.05
N CYS A 71 -16.85 -5.80 -10.49
CA CYS A 71 -15.94 -4.83 -11.10
C CYS A 71 -16.48 -4.33 -12.44
N GLU A 72 -16.93 -5.23 -13.31
CA GLU A 72 -17.50 -4.91 -14.62
C GLU A 72 -18.74 -4.02 -14.50
N HIS A 73 -19.64 -4.32 -13.56
CA HIS A 73 -20.80 -3.48 -13.27
C HIS A 73 -20.43 -2.03 -12.93
N HIS A 74 -19.25 -1.81 -12.35
CA HIS A 74 -18.74 -0.50 -11.97
C HIS A 74 -17.70 0.06 -12.94
N GLY A 75 -17.51 -0.54 -14.12
CA GLY A 75 -16.55 -0.09 -15.14
C GLY A 75 -15.09 -0.27 -14.73
N ILE A 76 -14.81 -1.14 -13.78
CA ILE A 76 -13.45 -1.48 -13.33
C ILE A 76 -12.98 -2.71 -14.09
N LYS A 77 -11.81 -2.62 -14.71
CA LYS A 77 -11.18 -3.77 -15.35
C LYS A 77 -10.76 -4.79 -14.29
N ALA A 78 -11.15 -6.04 -14.49
CA ALA A 78 -10.75 -7.16 -13.66
C ALA A 78 -10.33 -8.35 -14.53
N ILE A 79 -9.47 -9.22 -13.98
CA ILE A 79 -9.10 -10.48 -14.59
C ILE A 79 -9.15 -11.59 -13.55
N LEU A 80 -9.51 -12.80 -14.00
CA LEU A 80 -9.47 -13.99 -13.18
C LEU A 80 -8.03 -14.48 -13.06
N THR A 81 -7.65 -14.88 -11.85
CA THR A 81 -6.37 -15.46 -11.46
C THR A 81 -6.64 -16.74 -10.68
N CYS A 82 -5.65 -17.60 -10.51
CA CYS A 82 -5.80 -18.84 -9.78
C CYS A 82 -6.30 -18.62 -8.35
N ASP A 83 -7.18 -19.51 -7.88
CA ASP A 83 -7.75 -19.50 -6.54
C ASP A 83 -6.82 -20.13 -5.49
N THR A 84 -5.80 -20.88 -5.91
CA THR A 84 -4.85 -21.57 -5.03
C THR A 84 -3.65 -20.73 -4.59
N HIS A 85 -3.53 -19.47 -5.03
CA HIS A 85 -2.43 -18.58 -4.62
C HIS A 85 -2.41 -18.34 -3.11
N ALA A 86 -1.26 -18.59 -2.49
CA ALA A 86 -1.08 -18.39 -1.06
C ALA A 86 -1.10 -16.90 -0.68
N THR A 87 -0.50 -16.06 -1.52
CA THR A 87 -0.23 -14.65 -1.22
C THR A 87 -0.81 -13.70 -2.26
N GLY A 88 -0.99 -12.43 -1.89
CA GLY A 88 -1.34 -11.38 -2.84
C GLY A 88 -0.26 -11.16 -3.89
N THR A 89 1.01 -11.34 -3.51
CA THR A 89 2.19 -11.19 -4.37
C THR A 89 2.20 -12.24 -5.49
N ASP A 90 1.87 -13.50 -5.19
CA ASP A 90 1.79 -14.56 -6.21
C ASP A 90 0.67 -14.27 -7.24
N ARG A 91 -0.46 -13.76 -6.75
CA ARG A 91 -1.61 -13.40 -7.58
C ARG A 91 -1.26 -12.29 -8.57
N ILE A 92 -0.61 -11.23 -8.11
CA ILE A 92 -0.20 -10.14 -9.01
C ILE A 92 0.92 -10.57 -9.97
N ALA A 93 1.76 -11.54 -9.60
CA ALA A 93 2.76 -12.11 -10.49
C ALA A 93 2.10 -12.87 -11.65
N GLU A 94 1.07 -13.69 -11.39
CA GLU A 94 0.25 -14.29 -12.45
C GLU A 94 -0.41 -13.22 -13.33
N ALA A 95 -1.03 -12.22 -12.72
CA ALA A 95 -1.67 -11.13 -13.44
C ALA A 95 -0.71 -10.40 -14.39
N CYS A 96 0.54 -10.17 -13.98
CA CYS A 96 1.57 -9.59 -14.84
C CYS A 96 1.79 -10.42 -16.11
N ARG A 97 1.81 -11.76 -16.01
CA ARG A 97 1.93 -12.67 -17.17
C ARG A 97 0.71 -12.57 -18.07
N LEU A 98 -0.49 -12.64 -17.50
CA LEU A 98 -1.76 -12.58 -18.25
C LEU A 98 -1.94 -11.24 -18.98
N LEU A 99 -1.46 -10.15 -18.39
CA LEU A 99 -1.53 -8.81 -18.97
C LEU A 99 -0.38 -8.48 -19.94
N GLY A 100 0.60 -9.38 -20.09
CA GLY A 100 1.78 -9.19 -20.95
C GLY A 100 2.64 -7.99 -20.53
N LEU A 101 2.74 -7.72 -19.22
CA LEU A 101 3.55 -6.60 -18.72
C LEU A 101 5.04 -6.88 -18.94
N GLN A 102 5.79 -5.86 -19.35
CA GLN A 102 7.21 -5.97 -19.65
C GLN A 102 8.04 -5.95 -18.36
N ALA A 103 9.21 -6.58 -18.38
CA ALA A 103 10.03 -6.80 -17.17
C ALA A 103 10.45 -5.50 -16.45
N ASP A 104 10.63 -4.41 -17.19
CA ASP A 104 11.00 -3.09 -16.68
C ASP A 104 9.80 -2.26 -16.16
N THR A 105 8.56 -2.72 -16.42
CA THR A 105 7.35 -2.05 -15.96
C THR A 105 7.30 -2.03 -14.43
N ILE A 106 6.93 -0.88 -13.86
CA ILE A 106 6.63 -0.76 -12.43
C ILE A 106 5.17 -1.12 -12.19
N VAL A 107 4.94 -1.98 -11.21
CA VAL A 107 3.61 -2.40 -10.75
C VAL A 107 3.46 -2.05 -9.28
N VAL A 108 2.40 -1.35 -8.91
CA VAL A 108 2.01 -1.11 -7.52
C VAL A 108 0.96 -2.13 -7.11
N ASN A 109 1.26 -2.89 -6.05
CA ASN A 109 0.35 -3.81 -5.38
C ASN A 109 -0.52 -3.03 -4.38
N VAL A 110 -1.73 -2.67 -4.78
CA VAL A 110 -2.67 -1.93 -3.94
C VAL A 110 -3.62 -2.92 -3.28
N GLN A 111 -3.54 -3.08 -1.96
CA GLN A 111 -4.34 -4.07 -1.24
C GLN A 111 -5.85 -3.81 -1.41
N GLY A 112 -6.62 -4.86 -1.67
CA GLY A 112 -8.06 -4.80 -1.95
C GLY A 112 -8.95 -4.39 -0.77
N ASP A 113 -8.35 -4.14 0.39
CA ASP A 113 -8.98 -3.78 1.65
C ASP A 113 -8.60 -2.40 2.18
N GLU A 114 -7.98 -1.57 1.34
CA GLU A 114 -7.56 -0.19 1.64
C GLU A 114 -8.43 0.84 0.88
N PRO A 115 -9.76 0.90 1.09
CA PRO A 115 -10.68 1.70 0.26
C PRO A 115 -10.44 3.22 0.34
N PHE A 116 -9.66 3.67 1.31
CA PHE A 116 -9.37 5.08 1.55
C PHE A 116 -7.91 5.46 1.26
N ILE A 117 -7.11 4.54 0.70
CA ILE A 117 -5.70 4.82 0.38
C ILE A 117 -5.58 6.14 -0.42
N PRO A 118 -4.70 7.07 -0.01
CA PRO A 118 -4.45 8.29 -0.77
C PRO A 118 -3.84 7.96 -2.14
N PRO A 119 -4.42 8.44 -3.26
CA PRO A 119 -3.90 8.20 -4.59
C PRO A 119 -2.47 8.70 -4.78
N ALA A 120 -2.12 9.81 -4.11
CA ALA A 120 -0.76 10.35 -4.12
C ALA A 120 0.26 9.33 -3.61
N VAL A 121 -0.05 8.59 -2.53
CA VAL A 121 0.86 7.60 -1.95
C VAL A 121 1.10 6.42 -2.90
N ILE A 122 0.08 6.00 -3.66
CA ILE A 122 0.23 4.95 -4.70
C ILE A 122 1.22 5.41 -5.78
N ARG A 123 1.15 6.68 -6.21
CA ARG A 123 2.09 7.25 -7.18
C ARG A 123 3.48 7.44 -6.57
N GLU A 124 3.58 7.97 -5.36
CA GLU A 124 4.85 8.24 -4.68
C GLU A 124 5.66 6.97 -4.45
N VAL A 125 5.04 5.83 -4.13
CA VAL A 125 5.79 4.57 -3.99
C VAL A 125 6.32 4.09 -5.35
N ALA A 126 5.58 4.31 -6.45
CA ALA A 126 6.07 4.03 -7.80
C ALA A 126 7.23 4.97 -8.18
N CYS A 127 7.13 6.26 -7.87
CA CYS A 127 8.21 7.24 -8.04
C CYS A 127 9.45 6.89 -7.24
N THR A 128 9.27 6.42 -6.00
CA THR A 128 10.36 5.97 -5.12
C THR A 128 11.13 4.82 -5.76
N LEU A 129 10.44 3.83 -6.32
CA LEU A 129 11.11 2.74 -7.06
C LEU A 129 11.76 3.22 -8.36
N ALA A 130 11.12 4.13 -9.09
CA ALA A 130 11.66 4.65 -10.34
C ALA A 130 12.96 5.43 -10.13
N ALA A 131 13.07 6.16 -9.01
CA ALA A 131 14.24 6.96 -8.67
C ALA A 131 15.46 6.13 -8.24
N ASP A 132 15.27 4.88 -7.80
CA ASP A 132 16.34 3.99 -7.37
C ASP A 132 16.44 2.73 -8.26
N HIS A 133 17.32 2.78 -9.26
CA HIS A 133 17.55 1.69 -10.19
C HIS A 133 18.23 0.46 -9.56
N GLU A 134 18.84 0.59 -8.39
CA GLU A 134 19.44 -0.55 -7.69
C GLU A 134 18.42 -1.29 -6.82
N CYS A 135 17.20 -0.75 -6.68
CA CYS A 135 16.10 -1.41 -5.98
C CYS A 135 15.20 -2.19 -6.95
N ASP A 136 14.82 -3.40 -6.51
CA ASP A 136 13.88 -4.28 -7.20
C ASP A 136 12.42 -3.96 -6.86
N LEU A 137 12.22 -3.42 -5.65
CA LEU A 137 10.92 -3.08 -5.09
C LEU A 137 11.04 -1.87 -4.16
N ALA A 138 9.90 -1.21 -3.94
CA ALA A 138 9.77 -0.14 -2.95
C ALA A 138 8.54 -0.39 -2.07
N THR A 139 8.58 0.12 -0.85
CA THR A 139 7.45 0.14 0.08
C THR A 139 7.33 1.51 0.73
N ALA A 140 6.42 1.68 1.68
CA ALA A 140 6.25 2.89 2.46
C ALA A 140 6.37 2.63 3.98
N ALA A 141 6.69 3.68 4.72
CA ALA A 141 6.69 3.69 6.17
C ALA A 141 6.36 5.08 6.70
N HIS A 142 5.87 5.17 7.93
CA HIS A 142 5.70 6.44 8.63
C HIS A 142 6.28 6.37 10.04
N ARG A 143 6.52 7.53 10.64
CA ARG A 143 7.07 7.60 11.99
C ARG A 143 6.10 7.07 13.03
N LEU A 144 6.63 6.32 13.99
CA LEU A 144 5.92 5.95 15.22
C LEU A 144 6.18 7.00 16.29
N HIS A 145 5.13 7.32 17.04
CA HIS A 145 5.17 8.27 18.15
C HIS A 145 4.70 7.66 19.47
N ASP A 146 4.01 6.52 19.41
CA ASP A 146 3.43 5.83 20.55
C ASP A 146 4.27 4.59 20.91
N ALA A 147 4.56 4.43 22.20
CA ALA A 147 5.36 3.31 22.69
C ALA A 147 4.59 1.98 22.60
N ALA A 148 3.27 1.99 22.85
CA ALA A 148 2.48 0.77 22.79
C ALA A 148 2.45 0.21 21.35
N GLU A 149 2.26 1.07 20.35
CA GLU A 149 2.39 0.67 18.93
C GLU A 149 3.80 0.16 18.59
N PHE A 150 4.85 0.80 19.10
CA PHE A 150 6.22 0.36 18.84
C PHE A 150 6.51 -1.05 19.36
N PHE A 151 5.99 -1.39 20.54
CA PHE A 151 6.14 -2.70 21.16
C PHE A 151 5.09 -3.74 20.72
N ASP A 152 4.05 -3.34 19.99
CA ASP A 152 3.04 -4.28 19.46
C ASP A 152 3.63 -5.15 18.33
N PRO A 153 3.63 -6.49 18.46
CA PRO A 153 4.12 -7.39 17.41
C PRO A 153 3.24 -7.41 16.14
N ASN A 154 2.02 -6.87 16.20
CA ASN A 154 1.19 -6.69 15.01
C ASN A 154 1.62 -5.48 14.16
N VAL A 155 2.34 -4.53 14.77
CA VAL A 155 2.94 -3.39 14.07
C VAL A 155 4.32 -3.81 13.57
N VAL A 156 4.49 -3.89 12.26
CA VAL A 156 5.79 -4.21 11.66
C VAL A 156 6.66 -2.96 11.65
N LYS A 157 7.86 -3.07 12.20
CA LYS A 157 8.86 -2.00 12.18
C LYS A 157 9.81 -2.19 11.00
N VAL A 158 10.36 -1.08 10.50
CA VAL A 158 11.42 -1.08 9.48
C VAL A 158 12.56 -0.17 9.90
N VAL A 159 13.78 -0.59 9.65
CA VAL A 159 14.99 0.24 9.79
C VAL A 159 15.55 0.46 8.39
N THR A 160 15.97 1.69 8.07
CA THR A 160 16.56 2.03 6.78
C THR A 160 18.03 2.44 6.90
N ASP A 161 18.77 2.32 5.81
CA ASP A 161 20.08 2.92 5.65
C ASP A 161 19.98 4.43 5.33
N ALA A 162 21.14 5.07 5.14
CA ALA A 162 21.23 6.49 4.81
C ALA A 162 20.65 6.86 3.42
N ARG A 163 20.42 5.87 2.55
CA ARG A 163 19.79 6.05 1.23
C ARG A 163 18.29 5.79 1.28
N GLY A 164 17.73 5.48 2.44
CA GLY A 164 16.31 5.15 2.60
C GLY A 164 15.95 3.74 2.14
N ARG A 165 16.92 2.81 2.09
CA ARG A 165 16.67 1.40 1.77
C ARG A 165 16.50 0.59 3.04
N ALA A 166 15.58 -0.37 3.04
CA ALA A 166 15.34 -1.22 4.19
C ALA A 166 16.57 -2.08 4.52
N LEU A 167 17.03 -2.00 5.77
CA LEU A 167 18.02 -2.90 6.36
C LEU A 167 17.34 -4.14 6.95
N LEU A 168 16.19 -3.96 7.60
CA LEU A 168 15.44 -5.04 8.23
C LEU A 168 13.98 -4.63 8.45
N PHE A 169 13.07 -5.59 8.31
CA PHE A 169 11.71 -5.54 8.84
C PHE A 169 11.60 -6.49 10.02
N SER A 170 10.86 -6.13 11.07
CA SER A 170 10.66 -7.03 12.20
C SER A 170 9.40 -6.67 12.99
N ARG A 171 8.78 -7.67 13.59
CA ARG A 171 7.76 -7.47 14.63
C ARG A 171 8.38 -7.08 15.98
N ALA A 172 9.68 -7.33 16.16
CA ALA A 172 10.43 -6.88 17.33
C ALA A 172 10.61 -5.35 17.33
N PRO A 173 10.80 -4.73 18.52
CA PRO A 173 11.00 -3.29 18.65
C PRO A 173 12.38 -2.87 18.11
N ILE A 174 12.43 -2.46 16.83
CA ILE A 174 13.63 -1.99 16.15
C ILE A 174 13.47 -0.55 15.61
N PRO A 175 14.51 0.30 15.69
CA PRO A 175 15.79 0.05 16.36
C PRO A 175 15.63 0.13 17.89
N TRP A 176 16.47 -0.60 18.63
CA TRP A 176 16.43 -0.59 20.09
C TRP A 176 17.16 0.64 20.67
N SER A 177 16.45 1.46 21.45
CA SER A 177 17.09 2.54 22.23
C SER A 177 17.67 1.98 23.53
N ARG A 178 18.97 1.70 23.54
CA ARG A 178 19.66 1.14 24.72
C ARG A 178 19.42 1.97 25.98
N GLU A 179 19.65 3.28 25.90
CA GLU A 179 19.54 4.19 27.05
C GLU A 179 18.11 4.67 27.29
N GLY A 180 17.32 4.86 26.22
CA GLY A 180 15.90 5.20 26.33
C GLY A 180 15.12 4.12 27.09
N PHE A 181 15.20 2.89 26.62
CA PHE A 181 14.43 1.77 27.17
C PHE A 181 15.02 1.14 28.43
N ALA A 182 16.26 1.47 28.81
CA ALA A 182 16.76 1.20 30.15
C ALA A 182 16.09 2.09 31.20
N ARG A 183 15.60 3.28 30.82
CA ARG A 183 14.91 4.22 31.72
C ARG A 183 13.40 3.98 31.78
N SER A 184 12.75 3.91 30.62
CA SER A 184 11.29 3.72 30.51
C SER A 184 10.97 3.02 29.19
N ARG A 185 10.05 2.04 29.23
CA ARG A 185 9.45 1.44 28.03
C ARG A 185 8.04 1.98 27.76
N SER A 186 7.54 2.85 28.63
CA SER A 186 6.25 3.51 28.46
C SER A 186 6.34 4.73 27.55
N ASP A 187 7.55 5.24 27.32
CA ASP A 187 7.80 6.42 26.50
C ASP A 187 8.71 6.07 25.31
N LEU A 188 8.31 6.51 24.12
CA LEU A 188 9.13 6.37 22.93
C LEU A 188 10.11 7.55 22.85
N PRO A 189 11.45 7.32 22.81
CA PRO A 189 12.41 8.42 22.70
C PRO A 189 12.17 9.24 21.43
N ARG A 190 12.14 10.58 21.57
CA ARG A 190 11.76 11.50 20.48
C ARG A 190 12.67 11.40 19.25
N ASP A 191 13.94 11.11 19.48
CA ASP A 191 15.00 11.01 18.49
C ASP A 191 15.12 9.60 17.88
N LEU A 192 14.42 8.59 18.41
CA LEU A 192 14.44 7.25 17.86
C LEU A 192 13.82 7.26 16.45
N PRO A 193 14.51 6.79 15.40
CA PRO A 193 13.95 6.67 14.06
C PRO A 193 13.06 5.42 13.96
N ALA A 194 12.05 5.34 14.83
CA ALA A 194 11.08 4.27 14.85
C ALA A 194 10.10 4.46 13.69
N LEU A 195 10.11 3.54 12.73
CA LEU A 195 9.24 3.57 11.56
C LEU A 195 8.30 2.36 11.58
N ARG A 196 7.01 2.63 11.35
CA ARG A 196 6.00 1.62 11.05
C ARG A 196 5.97 1.38 9.54
N HIS A 197 6.16 0.13 9.15
CA HIS A 197 6.01 -0.30 7.77
C HIS A 197 4.54 -0.29 7.35
N VAL A 198 4.30 0.10 6.10
CA VAL A 198 2.99 0.10 5.44
C VAL A 198 3.01 -0.94 4.31
N GLY A 199 2.00 -1.82 4.29
CA GLY A 199 1.89 -2.93 3.32
C GLY A 199 1.52 -2.53 1.88
N LEU A 200 2.10 -1.45 1.37
CA LEU A 200 1.95 -0.97 0.00
C LEU A 200 3.29 -1.14 -0.72
N TYR A 201 3.30 -1.88 -1.83
CA TYR A 201 4.54 -2.19 -2.52
C TYR A 201 4.49 -1.80 -3.99
N ALA A 202 5.59 -1.25 -4.50
CA ALA A 202 5.88 -1.19 -5.93
C ALA A 202 6.95 -2.24 -6.28
N TYR A 203 6.82 -2.89 -7.42
CA TYR A 203 7.76 -3.90 -7.91
C TYR A 203 8.13 -3.61 -9.36
N ARG A 204 9.36 -3.95 -9.75
CA ARG A 204 9.67 -4.19 -11.16
C ARG A 204 9.11 -5.55 -11.55
N VAL A 205 8.38 -5.64 -12.66
CA VAL A 205 7.73 -6.88 -13.10
C VAL A 205 8.73 -8.04 -13.23
N GLY A 206 9.93 -7.79 -13.75
CA GLY A 206 10.97 -8.81 -13.88
C GLY A 206 11.35 -9.45 -12.54
N TYR A 207 11.41 -8.65 -11.47
CA TYR A 207 11.60 -9.14 -10.11
C TYR A 207 10.36 -9.88 -9.60
N LEU A 208 9.18 -9.26 -9.74
CA LEU A 208 7.91 -9.83 -9.28
C LEU A 208 7.63 -11.23 -9.88
N LEU A 209 8.01 -11.47 -11.13
CA LEU A 209 7.85 -12.76 -11.78
C LEU A 209 8.83 -13.84 -11.27
N ARG A 210 9.98 -13.43 -10.73
CA ARG A 210 10.99 -14.31 -10.11
C ARG A 210 10.70 -14.57 -8.62
N PHE A 211 10.08 -13.62 -7.93
CA PHE A 211 9.88 -13.66 -6.48
C PHE A 211 9.21 -14.95 -5.95
N PRO A 212 8.16 -15.49 -6.60
CA PRO A 212 7.55 -16.75 -6.16
C PRO A 212 8.47 -17.98 -6.25
N SER A 213 9.50 -17.94 -7.10
CA SER A 213 10.48 -19.04 -7.23
C SER A 213 11.63 -18.99 -6.22
N LEU A 214 11.76 -17.89 -5.47
CA LEU A 214 12.78 -17.77 -4.44
C LEU A 214 12.43 -18.67 -3.26
N ALA A 215 13.41 -19.41 -2.75
CA ALA A 215 13.24 -20.24 -1.57
C ALA A 215 12.85 -19.38 -0.36
N ARG A 216 11.87 -19.83 0.42
CA ARG A 216 11.43 -19.15 1.65
C ARG A 216 12.50 -19.33 2.73
N PRO A 217 13.15 -18.27 3.22
CA PRO A 217 14.12 -18.39 4.30
C PRO A 217 13.43 -18.53 5.65
N ALA A 218 14.12 -19.13 6.63
CA ALA A 218 13.60 -19.29 7.99
C ALA A 218 13.14 -17.97 8.63
N ILE A 219 13.80 -16.85 8.30
CA ILE A 219 13.44 -15.53 8.85
C ILE A 219 12.06 -15.05 8.35
N GLU A 220 11.69 -15.36 7.10
CA GLU A 220 10.36 -15.07 6.57
C GLU A 220 9.30 -15.85 7.35
N GLU A 221 9.56 -17.13 7.63
CA GLU A 221 8.62 -18.01 8.34
C GLU A 221 8.46 -17.61 9.81
N GLN A 222 9.55 -17.26 10.49
CA GLN A 222 9.53 -16.86 11.90
C GLN A 222 8.85 -15.52 12.13
N GLU A 223 9.15 -14.52 11.29
CA GLU A 223 8.52 -13.20 11.38
C GLU A 223 7.15 -13.17 10.70
N ASN A 224 6.84 -14.14 9.84
CA ASN A 224 5.68 -14.14 8.96
C ASN A 224 5.58 -12.82 8.17
N LEU A 225 6.67 -12.50 7.45
CA LEU A 225 6.86 -11.26 6.66
C LEU A 225 7.50 -11.58 5.30
N GLU A 226 6.70 -11.60 4.24
CA GLU A 226 7.12 -11.96 2.87
C GLU A 226 8.29 -11.14 2.33
N GLN A 227 8.35 -9.85 2.65
CA GLN A 227 9.39 -8.94 2.19
C GLN A 227 10.80 -9.31 2.71
N LEU A 228 10.89 -10.11 3.78
CA LEU A 228 12.17 -10.62 4.24
C LEU A 228 12.79 -11.63 3.29
N ARG A 229 11.99 -12.30 2.45
CA ARG A 229 12.50 -13.15 1.35
C ARG A 229 13.35 -12.32 0.40
N ALA A 230 12.89 -11.12 0.05
CA ALA A 230 13.60 -10.23 -0.86
C ALA A 230 14.95 -9.81 -0.27
N LEU A 231 14.96 -9.31 0.98
CA LEU A 231 16.20 -8.92 1.66
C LEU A 231 17.17 -10.10 1.82
N TYR A 232 16.67 -11.28 2.20
CA TYR A 232 17.49 -12.48 2.40
C TYR A 232 18.23 -12.91 1.12
N HIS A 233 17.57 -12.78 -0.04
CA HIS A 233 18.17 -13.09 -1.34
C HIS A 233 18.93 -11.91 -1.96
N GLY A 234 19.26 -10.88 -1.16
CA GLY A 234 20.12 -9.76 -1.57
C GLY A 234 19.42 -8.68 -2.40
N SER A 235 18.10 -8.68 -2.47
CA SER A 235 17.34 -7.66 -3.20
C SER A 235 17.23 -6.40 -2.33
N ALA A 236 17.38 -5.22 -2.95
CA ALA A 236 17.24 -3.96 -2.23
C ALA A 236 15.80 -3.45 -2.29
N ILE A 237 15.32 -2.92 -1.16
CA ILE A 237 13.96 -2.38 -1.00
C ILE A 237 14.05 -0.90 -0.66
N ALA A 238 13.57 -0.02 -1.53
CA ALA A 238 13.45 1.40 -1.22
C ALA A 238 12.26 1.66 -0.28
N VAL A 239 12.38 2.60 0.65
CA VAL A 239 11.31 2.92 1.61
C VAL A 239 10.93 4.39 1.49
N LEU A 240 9.74 4.65 0.95
CA LEU A 240 9.10 5.96 0.99
C LEU A 240 8.75 6.32 2.44
N GLN A 241 9.22 7.45 2.93
CA GLN A 241 8.81 7.98 4.22
C GLN A 241 7.59 8.90 4.04
N LEU A 242 6.47 8.53 4.67
CA LEU A 242 5.24 9.28 4.69
C LEU A 242 5.24 10.25 5.87
N ASP A 243 4.68 11.44 5.66
CA ASP A 243 4.53 12.47 6.70
C ASP A 243 3.48 12.09 7.76
N ALA A 244 2.54 11.20 7.41
CA ALA A 244 1.43 10.81 8.26
C ALA A 244 1.06 9.33 8.05
N PRO A 245 0.42 8.68 9.06
CA PRO A 245 -0.14 7.36 8.88
C PRO A 245 -1.21 7.34 7.79
N LEU A 246 -1.34 6.19 7.10
CA LEU A 246 -2.44 5.98 6.18
C LEU A 246 -3.78 5.83 6.92
N PRO A 247 -4.91 6.18 6.27
CA PRO A 247 -6.22 5.80 6.76
C PRO A 247 -6.28 4.28 7.01
N PRO A 248 -6.98 3.83 8.05
CA PRO A 248 -7.02 2.40 8.37
C PRO A 248 -7.76 1.63 7.28
N GLY A 249 -7.21 0.47 6.91
CA GLY A 249 -7.89 -0.52 6.10
C GLY A 249 -9.10 -1.15 6.80
N VAL A 250 -9.71 -2.11 6.12
CA VAL A 250 -10.87 -2.86 6.62
C VAL A 250 -10.48 -4.30 6.80
N ASP A 251 -10.49 -4.87 8.01
CA ASP A 251 -10.19 -6.29 8.24
C ASP A 251 -11.29 -7.03 9.02
N THR A 252 -12.10 -6.27 9.74
CA THR A 252 -13.16 -6.74 10.62
C THR A 252 -14.48 -6.02 10.32
N GLU A 253 -15.59 -6.54 10.84
CA GLU A 253 -16.89 -5.86 10.71
C GLU A 253 -16.86 -4.45 11.35
N ALA A 254 -16.13 -4.28 12.46
CA ALA A 254 -15.98 -2.98 13.11
C ALA A 254 -15.26 -1.96 12.21
N ASP A 255 -14.28 -2.40 11.42
CA ASP A 255 -13.61 -1.56 10.44
C ASP A 255 -14.53 -1.21 9.27
N LEU A 256 -15.31 -2.19 8.81
CA LEU A 256 -16.29 -2.01 7.75
C LEU A 256 -17.35 -0.98 8.13
N ASP A 257 -17.85 -1.05 9.37
CA ASP A 257 -18.80 -0.06 9.90
C ASP A 257 -18.18 1.33 10.03
N ARG A 258 -16.90 1.42 10.44
CA ARG A 258 -16.16 2.68 10.45
C ARG A 258 -16.04 3.25 9.03
N ALA A 259 -15.74 2.40 8.05
CA ALA A 259 -15.67 2.79 6.64
C ALA A 259 -17.01 3.32 6.11
N ARG A 260 -18.12 2.62 6.41
CA ARG A 260 -19.48 3.05 6.05
C ARG A 260 -19.82 4.42 6.64
N ARG A 261 -19.52 4.64 7.92
CA ARG A 261 -19.74 5.94 8.60
C ARG A 261 -18.91 7.07 7.99
N ALA A 262 -17.66 6.81 7.63
CA ALA A 262 -16.79 7.81 6.98
C ALA A 262 -17.38 8.28 5.64
N ILE A 263 -17.88 7.34 4.83
CA ILE A 263 -18.55 7.67 3.56
C ILE A 263 -19.86 8.43 3.78
N ALA A 264 -20.72 7.98 4.69
CA ALA A 264 -21.97 8.67 4.98
C ALA A 264 -21.74 10.12 5.43
N SER A 265 -20.75 10.35 6.29
CA SER A 265 -20.39 11.69 6.77
C SER A 265 -19.92 12.60 5.62
N ALA A 266 -19.06 12.09 4.73
CA ALA A 266 -18.57 12.85 3.58
C ALA A 266 -19.71 13.27 2.62
N HIS A 267 -20.74 12.42 2.45
CA HIS A 267 -21.90 12.75 1.63
C HIS A 267 -22.76 13.85 2.26
N SER A 268 -22.95 13.82 3.58
CA SER A 268 -23.70 14.87 4.32
C SER A 268 -23.02 16.24 4.25
N PHE A 269 -21.68 16.29 4.28
CA PHE A 269 -20.94 17.54 4.10
C PHE A 269 -21.00 18.06 2.66
N SER A 270 -21.04 17.18 1.67
CA SER A 270 -21.18 17.57 0.26
C SER A 270 -22.58 18.10 -0.05
N THR A 271 -23.63 17.55 0.55
CA THR A 271 -25.00 18.06 0.37
C THR A 271 -25.22 19.37 1.11
N GLN A 272 -24.66 19.57 2.31
CA GLN A 272 -24.77 20.85 3.03
C GLN A 272 -24.07 22.03 2.31
N ARG A 273 -22.97 21.82 1.59
CA ARG A 273 -22.32 22.88 0.79
C ARG A 273 -23.16 23.33 -0.41
N VAL A 274 -24.02 22.48 -0.95
CA VAL A 274 -24.89 22.83 -2.10
C VAL A 274 -26.05 23.73 -1.67
N TYR A 275 -26.46 23.69 -0.39
CA TYR A 275 -27.57 24.51 0.13
C TYR A 275 -27.14 25.90 0.69
N HIS A 276 -25.85 26.25 0.63
CA HIS A 276 -25.34 27.56 1.05
C HIS A 276 -24.48 28.22 -0.05
N ALA A 277 -25.01 28.29 -1.28
CA ALA A 277 -24.57 29.31 -2.23
C ALA A 277 -25.26 30.64 -1.86
N PRO A 278 -24.54 31.77 -1.72
CA PRO A 278 -25.16 33.06 -1.43
C PRO A 278 -26.04 33.49 -2.61
N ALA A 279 -27.24 33.99 -2.31
CA ALA A 279 -28.09 34.64 -3.29
C ALA A 279 -27.32 35.83 -3.88
N GLU A 280 -26.97 35.75 -5.17
CA GLU A 280 -26.47 36.89 -5.92
C GLU A 280 -27.60 37.91 -6.05
N ASP A 281 -27.40 39.09 -5.44
CA ASP A 281 -28.12 40.31 -5.76
C ASP A 281 -28.01 40.54 -7.27
N ARG A 282 -29.17 40.55 -7.94
CA ARG A 282 -29.31 41.10 -9.29
C ARG A 282 -30.03 42.45 -9.21
N PRO A 283 -29.65 43.39 -10.10
CA PRO A 283 -29.85 44.84 -9.93
C PRO A 283 -31.31 45.29 -9.92
#